data_AF-A0A2V3VWH0-F1
#
_entry.id   AF-A0A2V3VWH0-F1
#
_cell.length_a   1.000
_cell.length_b   1.000
_cell.length_c   1.000
_cell.angle_alpha   90.00
_cell.angle_beta   90.00
_cell.angle_gamma   90.00
#
_symmetry.space_group_name_H-M   'P 1'
#
loop_
_entity.id
_entity.type
_entity.pdbx_description
1 polymer ?
#
loop_
_entity_poly.entity_id
_entity_poly.type
_entity_poly.pdbx_seq_one_letter_code
_entity_poly.pdbx_strand_id
1 'polypeptide(L)' 'MFLMDVNVLVYAHREDTSEHSAYRKWLESIINDTVPYGYSELVLSGFLRVVTHPNF' A
#
# COMPACT_ATOMS: atom_id res chain seq x y z
N MET A 1 -15.21 6.09 1.20
CA MET A 1 -14.27 5.80 2.31
C MET A 1 -13.55 4.51 1.99
N PHE A 2 -12.23 4.54 1.89
CA PHE A 2 -11.43 3.34 1.63
C PHE A 2 -10.79 2.82 2.92
N LEU A 3 -10.67 1.50 3.06
CA LEU A 3 -9.86 0.87 4.10
C LEU A 3 -8.71 0.15 3.42
N MET A 4 -7.48 0.55 3.73
CA MET A 4 -6.28 -0.02 3.10
C MET A 4 -6.07 -1.47 3.52
N ASP A 5 -5.69 -2.30 2.56
CA ASP A 5 -5.22 -3.66 2.79
C ASP A 5 -3.67 -3.71 2.67
N VAL A 6 -3.06 -4.76 3.20
CA VAL A 6 -1.62 -5.01 3.12
C VAL A 6 -1.15 -5.07 1.67
N ASN A 7 -1.90 -5.77 0.80
CA ASN A 7 -1.46 -5.98 -0.59
C ASN A 7 -1.36 -4.66 -1.36
N VAL A 8 -2.27 -3.71 -1.13
CA VAL A 8 -2.26 -2.38 -1.75
C VAL A 8 -0.96 -1.66 -1.46
N LEU A 9 -0.55 -1.64 -0.18
CA LEU A 9 0.68 -0.99 0.25
C LEU A 9 1.92 -1.72 -0.29
N VAL A 10 1.89 -3.06 -0.33
CA VAL A 10 2.97 -3.87 -0.89
C VAL A 10 3.18 -3.58 -2.38
N TYR A 11 2.12 -3.62 -3.20
CA TYR A 11 2.25 -3.32 -4.64
C TYR A 11 2.63 -1.85 -4.88
N ALA A 12 2.11 -0.91 -4.08
CA ALA A 12 2.51 0.49 -4.16
C ALA A 12 3.97 0.74 -3.73
N HIS A 13 4.58 -0.17 -2.98
CA HIS A 13 5.99 -0.10 -2.53
C HIS A 13 6.94 -0.90 -3.45
N ARG A 14 6.51 -2.03 -3.99
CA ARG A 14 7.35 -3.00 -4.71
C ARG A 14 7.57 -2.61 -6.17
N GLU A 15 8.67 -1.93 -6.47
CA GLU A 15 8.96 -1.30 -7.77
C GLU A 15 9.18 -2.28 -8.95
N ASP A 16 9.59 -3.53 -8.69
CA ASP A 16 9.86 -4.54 -9.71
C ASP A 16 8.60 -5.25 -10.25
N THR A 17 7.41 -4.93 -9.73
CA THR A 17 6.12 -5.48 -10.20
C THR A 17 5.51 -4.63 -11.31
N SER A 18 4.86 -5.26 -12.28
CA SER A 18 4.21 -4.56 -13.39
C SER A 18 3.06 -3.64 -12.93
N GLU A 19 2.46 -3.98 -11.79
CA GLU A 19 1.32 -3.32 -11.17
C GLU A 19 1.73 -2.12 -10.33
N HIS A 20 3.02 -2.00 -9.99
CA HIS A 20 3.54 -0.96 -9.09
C HIS A 20 3.06 0.43 -9.47
N SER A 21 3.25 0.83 -10.74
CA SER A 21 2.90 2.17 -11.18
C SER A 21 1.41 2.45 -11.04
N ALA A 22 0.54 1.46 -11.25
CA ALA A 22 -0.90 1.64 -11.14
C ALA A 22 -1.31 1.81 -9.67
N TYR A 23 -0.81 0.93 -8.79
CA TYR A 23 -1.10 0.98 -7.35
C TYR A 23 -0.56 2.25 -6.70
N ARG A 24 0.66 2.65 -7.04
CA ARG A 24 1.27 3.86 -6.51
C ARG A 24 0.51 5.12 -6.91
N LYS A 25 0.18 5.26 -8.19
CA LYS A 25 -0.62 6.41 -8.68
C LYS A 25 -1.99 6.46 -8.03
N TRP A 26 -2.66 5.31 -7.91
CA TRP A 26 -3.94 5.24 -7.23
C TRP A 26 -3.82 5.63 -5.75
N LEU A 27 -2.85 5.07 -5.03
CA LEU A 27 -2.63 5.38 -3.61
C LEU A 27 -2.33 6.87 -3.41
N GLU A 28 -1.42 7.44 -4.21
CA GLU A 28 -1.11 8.87 -4.20
C GLU A 28 -2.35 9.73 -4.50
N SER A 29 -3.23 9.29 -5.41
CA SER A 29 -4.49 10.00 -5.69
C SER A 29 -5.45 9.98 -4.50
N ILE A 30 -5.48 8.91 -3.70
CA ILE A 30 -6.36 8.83 -2.53
C ILE A 30 -5.81 9.65 -1.37
N ILE A 31 -4.51 9.52 -1.04
CA ILE A 31 -3.94 10.16 0.14
C ILE A 31 -3.76 11.68 -0.01
N ASN A 32 -3.67 12.18 -1.25
CA ASN A 32 -3.53 13.60 -1.53
C ASN A 32 -4.87 14.28 -1.88
N ASP A 33 -5.98 13.55 -1.89
CA ASP A 33 -7.33 14.08 -2.11
C ASP A 33 -8.09 14.18 -0.78
N THR A 34 -9.28 14.76 -0.84
CA THR A 34 -10.24 14.91 0.25
C THR A 34 -11.02 13.62 0.55
N VAL A 35 -10.74 12.54 -0.18
CA VAL A 35 -11.42 11.25 -0.03
C VAL A 35 -11.01 10.61 1.31
N PRO A 36 -11.96 10.30 2.20
CA PRO A 36 -11.63 9.65 3.46
C PRO A 36 -11.03 8.26 3.24
N TYR A 37 -9.93 7.97 3.92
CA TYR A 37 -9.33 6.66 3.97
C TYR A 37 -8.92 6.30 5.40
N GLY A 38 -8.75 5.01 5.65
CA GLY A 38 -8.25 4.48 6.91
C GLY A 38 -7.34 3.29 6.69
N TYR A 39 -6.61 2.93 7.74
CA TYR A 39 -5.82 1.72 7.86
C TYR A 39 -5.96 1.22 9.30
N SER A 40 -5.57 -0.04 9.53
CA SER A 40 -5.42 -0.57 10.89
C SER A 40 -3.95 -0.81 11.19
N GLU A 41 -3.58 -0.79 12.48
CA GLU A 41 -2.24 -1.18 12.93
C GLU A 41 -1.86 -2.60 12.46
N LEU A 42 -2.86 -3.49 12.33
CA LEU A 42 -2.65 -4.83 11.79
C LEU A 42 -2.20 -4.81 10.32
N VAL A 43 -2.78 -3.92 9.51
CA VAL A 43 -2.38 -3.73 8.10
C VAL A 43 -0.97 -3.14 8.02
N LEU A 44 -0.65 -2.15 8.83
CA LEU A 44 0.71 -1.58 8.86
C LEU A 44 1.76 -2.60 9.32
N SER A 45 1.45 -3.37 10.35
CA SER A 45 2.32 -4.47 10.83
C SER A 45 2.50 -5.55 9.76
N GLY A 46 1.43 -5.93 9.07
CA GLY A 46 1.48 -6.87 7.95
C GLY A 46 2.34 -6.36 6.79
N PHE A 47 2.20 -5.09 6.43
CA PHE A 47 3.02 -4.43 5.42
C PHE A 47 4.50 -4.49 5.81
N LEU A 48 4.87 -4.04 7.01
CA LEU A 48 6.25 -4.07 7.50
C LEU A 48 6.82 -5.49 7.49
N ARG A 49 6.06 -6.50 7.95
CA ARG A 49 6.49 -7.90 7.93
C ARG A 49 6.84 -8.38 6.52
N VAL A 50 6.06 -7.99 5.52
CA VAL A 50 6.29 -8.38 4.12
C VAL A 50 7.49 -7.64 3.55
N VAL A 51 7.51 -6.30 3.62
CA VAL A 51 8.53 -5.49 2.92
C VAL A 51 9.92 -5.54 3.57
N THR A 52 10.01 -6.02 4.81
CA THR A 52 11.29 -6.23 5.51
C THR A 52 11.76 -7.69 5.50
N HIS A 53 11.04 -8.58 4.81
CA HIS A 53 11.48 -9.96 4.66
C HIS A 53 12.80 -10.01 3.84
N PRO A 54 13.79 -10.86 4.20
CA PRO A 54 15.09 -10.90 3.51
C PRO A 54 15.04 -11.16 1.99
N ASN A 55 13.93 -11.72 1.49
CA ASN A 55 13.73 -12.05 0.08
C ASN A 55 12.60 -11.23 -0.58
N PHE A 56 12.21 -10.10 0.03
CA PHE A 56 11.14 -9.26 -0.50
C PHE A 56 11.53 -8.59 -1.82
#